data_AF-A0A947ZBW5-F1
#
_entry.id   AF-A0A947ZBW5-F1
#
_cell.length_a   1.000
_cell.length_b   1.000
_cell.length_c   1.000
_cell.angle_alpha   90.00
_cell.angle_beta   90.00
_cell.angle_gamma   90.00
#
_symmetry.space_group_name_H-M   'P 1'
#
loop_
_entity.id
_entity.type
_entity.pdbx_description
1 polymer ?
#
loop_
_entity_poly.entity_id
_entity_poly.type
_entity_poly.pdbx_seq_one_letter_code
_entity_poly.pdbx_strand_id
1 'polypeptide(L)'
;MGNRKYVHLVFMVGALILSWILIQFVQLVWTYGFVQKLLGHPHELYSRIAGIVLGAGFVGYYWSRPTSFDKVGTIVNELSRVTWPTKQETTSATYIVIITVFISAVIMGVFDWWWSWFTDFLLSV
;
A
#
# COMPACT_ATOMS: atom_id res chain seq x y z
N MET A 1 -28.04 -10.95 -3.30
CA MET A 1 -27.82 -10.70 -1.85
C MET A 1 -26.39 -11.00 -1.38
N GLY A 2 -25.57 -11.74 -2.12
CA GLY A 2 -24.19 -12.09 -1.71
C GLY A 2 -23.15 -10.96 -1.73
N ASN A 3 -23.42 -9.80 -2.36
CA ASN A 3 -22.42 -8.73 -2.50
C ASN A 3 -22.32 -7.79 -1.27
N ARG A 4 -23.42 -7.59 -0.53
CA ARG A 4 -23.47 -6.64 0.60
C ARG A 4 -22.56 -7.03 1.77
N LYS A 5 -22.35 -8.33 2.01
CA LYS A 5 -21.45 -8.83 3.07
C LYS A 5 -19.99 -8.40 2.84
N TYR A 6 -19.52 -8.39 1.59
CA TYR A 6 -18.16 -7.98 1.25
C TYR A 6 -17.98 -6.47 1.42
N VAL A 7 -19.00 -5.68 1.11
CA VAL A 7 -18.96 -4.22 1.32
C VAL A 7 -18.82 -3.89 2.81
N HIS A 8 -19.61 -4.53 3.69
CA HIS A 8 -19.46 -4.34 5.14
C HIS A 8 -18.09 -4.78 5.67
N LEU A 9 -17.54 -5.87 5.13
CA LEU A 9 -16.20 -6.35 5.49
C LEU A 9 -15.12 -5.32 5.11
N VAL A 10 -15.21 -4.72 3.90
CA VAL A 10 -14.29 -3.66 3.46
C VAL A 10 -14.34 -2.45 4.39
N PHE A 11 -15.53 -2.01 4.82
CA PHE A 11 -15.64 -0.91 5.77
C PHE A 11 -15.08 -1.28 7.16
N MET A 12 -15.31 -2.50 7.66
CA MET A 12 -14.74 -2.94 8.93
C MET A 12 -13.21 -2.99 8.90
N VAL A 13 -12.62 -3.59 7.86
CA VAL A 13 -11.17 -3.64 7.70
C VAL A 13 -10.59 -2.24 7.49
N GLY A 14 -11.27 -1.41 6.71
CA GLY A 14 -10.92 0.01 6.54
C GLY A 14 -10.90 0.78 7.86
N ALA A 15 -11.86 0.53 8.76
CA ALA A 15 -11.89 1.13 10.09
C ALA A 15 -10.67 0.72 10.94
N LEU A 16 -10.28 -0.55 10.92
CA LEU A 16 -9.12 -1.04 11.66
C LEU A 16 -7.81 -0.42 11.13
N ILE A 17 -7.64 -0.40 9.81
CA ILE A 17 -6.44 0.17 9.19
C ILE A 17 -6.36 1.68 9.43
N LEU A 18 -7.46 2.41 9.20
CA LEU A 18 -7.49 3.85 9.40
C LEU A 18 -7.26 4.21 10.87
N SER A 19 -7.88 3.46 11.79
CA SER A 19 -7.64 3.62 13.23
C SER A 19 -6.17 3.40 13.57
N TRP A 20 -5.54 2.34 13.06
CA TRP A 20 -4.13 2.08 13.29
C TRP A 20 -3.23 3.21 12.77
N ILE A 21 -3.49 3.71 11.55
CA ILE A 21 -2.77 4.85 10.97
C ILE A 21 -2.96 6.12 11.82
N LEU A 22 -4.18 6.40 12.27
CA LEU A 22 -4.47 7.59 13.08
C LEU A 22 -3.84 7.50 14.47
N ILE A 23 -3.75 6.32 15.08
CA ILE A 23 -3.00 6.15 16.35
C ILE A 23 -1.54 6.54 16.14
N GLN A 24 -0.91 6.06 15.07
CA GLN A 24 0.49 6.41 14.75
C GLN A 24 0.65 7.91 14.47
N PHE A 25 -0.30 8.51 13.75
CA PHE A 25 -0.27 9.94 13.46
C PHE A 25 -0.45 10.78 14.73
N VAL A 26 -1.39 10.42 15.60
CA VAL A 26 -1.60 11.08 16.90
C VAL A 26 -0.35 10.95 17.76
N GLN A 27 0.30 9.79 17.80
CA GLN A 27 1.55 9.58 18.53
C GLN A 27 2.69 10.42 17.97
N LEU A 28 2.83 10.52 16.65
CA LEU A 28 3.85 11.34 15.99
C LEU A 28 3.64 12.83 16.26
N VAL A 29 2.41 13.33 16.09
CA VAL A 29 2.06 14.73 16.40
C VAL A 29 2.27 15.02 17.88
N TRP A 30 2.00 14.06 18.76
CA TRP A 30 2.23 14.25 20.18
C TRP A 30 3.72 14.28 20.53
N THR A 31 4.53 13.38 19.95
CA THR A 31 5.96 13.22 20.26
C THR A 31 6.83 14.32 19.64
N TYR A 32 6.45 14.83 18.46
CA TYR A 32 7.20 15.86 17.74
C TYR A 32 6.56 17.25 17.81
N GLY A 33 5.31 17.36 18.26
CA GLY A 33 4.57 18.62 18.23
C GLY A 33 4.66 19.44 19.52
N PHE A 34 4.30 20.72 19.38
CA PHE A 34 4.14 21.70 20.47
C PHE A 34 3.26 21.20 21.65
N VAL A 35 2.42 20.19 21.40
CA VAL A 35 1.49 19.59 22.37
C VAL A 35 2.20 18.94 23.56
N GLN A 36 3.32 18.23 23.35
CA GLN A 36 4.12 17.68 24.46
C GLN A 36 4.64 18.78 25.39
N LYS A 37 5.02 19.92 24.82
CA LYS A 37 5.55 21.07 25.55
C LYS A 37 4.49 21.80 26.38
N LEU A 38 3.21 21.70 26.00
CA LEU A 38 2.10 22.38 26.67
C LEU A 38 1.33 21.50 27.66
N LEU A 39 1.16 20.21 27.36
CA LEU A 39 0.30 19.29 28.13
C LEU A 39 1.06 18.15 28.84
N GLY A 40 2.38 18.07 28.67
CA GLY A 40 3.20 16.99 29.23
C GLY A 40 3.05 15.66 28.49
N HIS A 41 3.67 14.58 29.01
CA HIS A 41 3.54 13.24 28.44
C HIS A 41 2.19 12.64 28.85
N PRO A 42 1.22 12.46 27.94
CA PRO A 42 0.04 11.67 28.21
C PRO A 42 0.48 10.22 28.35
N HIS A 43 -0.21 9.50 29.21
CA HIS A 43 -0.07 8.06 29.25
C HIS A 43 -0.50 7.46 27.90
N GLU A 44 0.15 6.37 27.47
CA GLU A 44 -0.03 5.77 26.13
C GLU A 44 -1.48 5.40 25.79
N LEU A 45 -2.31 5.12 26.80
CA LEU A 45 -3.73 4.78 26.63
C LEU A 45 -4.56 5.95 26.05
N TYR A 46 -4.32 7.22 26.41
CA TYR A 46 -5.12 8.35 25.90
C TYR A 46 -4.94 8.55 24.40
N SER A 47 -3.70 8.47 23.89
CA SER A 47 -3.42 8.62 22.45
C SER A 47 -3.98 7.44 21.65
N ARG A 48 -3.90 6.22 22.21
CA ARG A 48 -4.50 5.02 21.62
C ARG A 48 -6.03 5.12 21.55
N ILE A 49 -6.69 5.51 22.64
CA ILE A 49 -8.17 5.66 22.68
C ILE A 49 -8.61 6.77 21.72
N ALA A 50 -7.93 7.92 21.72
CA ALA A 50 -8.25 9.02 20.81
C ALA A 50 -8.14 8.60 19.34
N GLY A 51 -7.08 7.89 18.96
CA GLY A 51 -6.91 7.37 17.60
C GLY A 51 -7.97 6.34 17.20
N ILE A 52 -8.38 5.47 18.13
CA ILE A 52 -9.46 4.49 17.89
C ILE A 52 -10.80 5.18 17.69
N VAL A 53 -11.17 6.12 18.56
CA VAL A 53 -12.44 6.84 18.48
C VAL A 53 -12.52 7.66 17.20
N LEU A 54 -11.44 8.38 16.85
CA LEU A 54 -11.40 9.16 15.61
C LEU A 54 -11.46 8.27 14.36
N GLY A 55 -10.72 7.15 14.34
CA GLY A 55 -10.73 6.23 13.20
C GLY A 55 -12.07 5.51 13.01
N ALA A 56 -12.62 4.94 14.09
CA ALA A 56 -13.91 4.28 14.06
C ALA A 56 -15.05 5.27 13.74
N GLY A 57 -14.99 6.48 14.31
CA GLY A 57 -15.95 7.55 14.04
C GLY A 57 -15.91 8.02 12.59
N PHE A 58 -14.72 8.20 12.02
CA PHE A 58 -14.56 8.61 10.62
C PHE A 58 -15.12 7.56 9.66
N VAL A 59 -14.83 6.27 9.90
CA VAL A 59 -15.37 5.20 9.04
C VAL A 59 -16.86 4.99 9.25
N GLY A 60 -17.37 5.10 10.48
CA GLY A 60 -18.81 5.05 10.76
C GLY A 60 -19.58 6.18 10.06
N TYR A 61 -19.00 7.39 10.03
CA TYR A 61 -19.55 8.52 9.28
C TYR A 61 -19.60 8.24 7.78
N TYR A 62 -18.53 7.69 7.20
CA TYR A 62 -18.49 7.34 5.77
C TYR A 62 -19.40 6.16 5.42
N TRP A 63 -19.59 5.20 6.31
CA TRP A 63 -20.55 4.10 6.13
C TRP A 63 -21.99 4.62 6.06
N SER A 64 -22.32 5.64 6.84
CA SER A 64 -23.67 6.23 6.85
C SER A 64 -24.02 6.99 5.56
N ARG A 65 -23.05 7.24 4.66
CA ARG A 65 -23.28 7.92 3.38
C ARG A 65 -23.62 6.90 2.27
N PRO A 66 -24.84 6.93 1.70
CA PRO A 66 -25.26 5.95 0.69
C PRO A 66 -24.41 6.01 -0.59
N THR A 67 -23.89 7.20 -0.93
CA THR A 67 -23.00 7.41 -2.07
C THR A 67 -21.66 6.69 -1.92
N SER A 68 -21.09 6.63 -0.71
CA SER A 68 -19.85 5.92 -0.44
C SER A 68 -20.06 4.41 -0.48
N PHE A 69 -21.18 3.94 0.07
CA PHE A 69 -21.51 2.51 0.09
C PHE A 69 -21.75 1.96 -1.33
N ASP A 70 -22.42 2.72 -2.18
CA ASP A 70 -22.71 2.32 -3.57
C ASP A 70 -21.44 2.24 -4.44
N LYS A 71 -20.51 3.19 -4.26
CA LYS A 71 -19.20 3.17 -4.94
C LYS A 71 -18.41 1.90 -4.61
N VAL A 72 -18.33 1.54 -3.33
CA VAL A 72 -17.64 0.31 -2.90
C VAL A 72 -18.36 -0.92 -3.45
N GLY A 73 -19.70 -0.94 -3.44
CA GLY A 73 -20.49 -2.02 -4.03
C GLY A 73 -20.20 -2.22 -5.52
N THR A 74 -20.03 -1.13 -6.28
CA THR A 74 -19.67 -1.17 -7.70
C THR A 74 -18.28 -1.77 -7.90
N ILE A 75 -17.29 -1.36 -7.09
CA ILE A 75 -15.93 -1.92 -7.17
C ILE A 75 -15.93 -3.42 -6.87
N VAL A 76 -16.66 -3.87 -5.85
CA VAL A 76 -16.73 -5.31 -5.54
C VAL A 76 -17.41 -6.09 -6.66
N ASN A 77 -18.46 -5.53 -7.26
CA ASN A 77 -19.10 -6.13 -8.44
C ASN A 77 -18.12 -6.21 -9.62
N GLU A 78 -17.33 -5.17 -9.87
CA GLU A 78 -16.37 -5.16 -10.97
C GLU A 78 -15.20 -6.12 -10.70
N LEU A 79 -14.73 -6.21 -9.45
CA LEU A 79 -13.72 -7.16 -9.04
C LEU A 79 -14.18 -8.61 -9.20
N SER A 80 -15.49 -8.88 -9.05
CA SER A 80 -16.05 -10.21 -9.30
C SER A 80 -16.01 -10.64 -10.78
N ARG A 81 -15.81 -9.67 -11.70
CA ARG A 81 -15.65 -9.92 -13.13
C ARG A 81 -14.18 -10.11 -13.52
N VAL A 82 -13.24 -9.80 -12.63
CA VAL A 82 -11.81 -10.00 -12.88
C VAL A 82 -11.53 -11.50 -12.89
N THR A 83 -11.18 -12.00 -14.06
CA THR A 83 -10.69 -13.37 -14.23
C THR A 83 -9.24 -13.44 -13.76
N TRP A 84 -9.01 -14.11 -12.63
CA TRP A 84 -7.67 -14.36 -12.14
C TRP A 84 -7.00 -15.45 -13.00
N PRO A 85 -5.73 -15.25 -13.40
CA PRO A 85 -5.01 -16.21 -14.22
C PRO A 85 -4.84 -17.53 -13.47
N THR A 86 -4.78 -18.61 -14.22
CA THR A 86 -4.48 -19.92 -13.64
C THR A 86 -3.02 -19.96 -13.18
N LYS A 87 -2.68 -20.92 -12.28
CA LYS A 87 -1.30 -21.09 -11.82
C LYS A 87 -0.32 -21.28 -12.99
N GLN A 88 -0.74 -22.02 -14.03
CA GLN A 88 0.07 -22.30 -15.20
C GLN A 88 0.36 -21.04 -16.02
N GLU A 89 -0.65 -20.20 -16.29
CA GLU A 89 -0.48 -18.91 -16.97
C GLU A 89 0.43 -17.98 -16.18
N THR A 90 0.28 -17.94 -14.86
CA THR A 90 1.13 -17.11 -13.98
C THR A 90 2.59 -17.55 -14.07
N THR A 91 2.87 -18.86 -13.98
CA THR A 91 4.23 -19.38 -14.08
C THR A 91 4.83 -19.14 -15.47
N SER A 92 4.06 -19.33 -16.54
CA SER A 92 4.51 -19.04 -17.90
C SER A 92 4.86 -17.55 -18.07
N ALA A 93 4.02 -16.65 -17.56
CA ALA A 93 4.31 -15.21 -17.59
C ALA A 93 5.58 -14.86 -16.81
N THR A 94 5.76 -15.40 -15.59
CA THR A 94 6.99 -15.18 -14.80
C THR A 94 8.23 -15.68 -15.52
N TYR A 95 8.16 -16.84 -16.17
CA TYR A 95 9.29 -17.40 -16.91
C TYR A 95 9.72 -16.50 -18.06
N ILE A 96 8.76 -15.95 -18.82
CA ILE A 96 9.05 -14.99 -19.89
C ILE A 96 9.76 -13.76 -19.33
N VAL A 97 9.24 -13.18 -18.23
CA VAL A 97 9.86 -11.99 -17.61
C VAL A 97 11.30 -12.28 -17.18
N ILE A 98 11.56 -13.43 -16.55
CA ILE A 98 12.91 -13.83 -16.16
C ILE A 98 13.85 -13.87 -17.36
N ILE A 99 13.43 -14.49 -18.46
CA ILE A 99 14.23 -14.55 -19.69
C ILE A 99 14.50 -13.15 -20.24
N THR A 100 13.46 -12.30 -20.33
CA THR A 100 13.64 -10.94 -20.86
C THR A 100 14.60 -10.11 -20.03
N VAL A 101 14.50 -10.19 -18.70
CA VAL A 101 15.40 -9.46 -17.78
C VAL A 101 16.81 -10.02 -17.87
N PHE A 102 16.96 -11.34 -17.99
CA PHE A 102 18.26 -11.98 -18.16
C PHE A 102 18.95 -11.51 -19.45
N ILE A 103 18.23 -11.48 -20.57
CA ILE A 103 18.76 -10.98 -21.85
C ILE A 103 19.16 -9.50 -21.72
N SER A 104 18.30 -8.66 -21.12
CA SER A 104 18.63 -7.25 -20.88
C SER A 104 19.87 -7.09 -20.00
N ALA A 105 20.02 -7.89 -18.95
CA ALA A 105 21.17 -7.86 -18.07
C ALA A 105 22.47 -8.29 -18.78
N VAL A 106 22.42 -9.31 -19.63
CA VAL A 106 23.57 -9.73 -20.44
C VAL A 106 24.00 -8.63 -21.40
N ILE A 107 23.05 -8.02 -22.12
CA ILE A 107 23.35 -6.92 -23.05
C ILE A 107 23.99 -5.74 -22.30
N MET A 108 23.43 -5.38 -21.15
CA MET A 108 23.97 -4.29 -20.34
C MET A 108 25.38 -4.62 -19.82
N GLY A 109 25.60 -5.84 -19.33
CA GLY A 109 26.92 -6.27 -18.86
C GLY A 109 27.98 -6.30 -19.97
N VAL A 110 27.61 -6.67 -21.19
CA VAL A 110 28.50 -6.59 -22.35
C VAL A 110 28.85 -5.14 -22.68
N PHE A 111 27.88 -4.24 -22.60
CA PHE A 111 28.11 -2.81 -22.83
C PHE A 111 29.07 -2.23 -21.77
N ASP A 112 28.86 -2.56 -20.50
CA ASP A 112 29.74 -2.13 -19.40
C ASP A 112 31.17 -2.65 -19.58
N TRP A 113 31.32 -3.93 -19.97
CA TRP A 113 32.63 -4.52 -20.25
C TRP A 113 33.33 -3.85 -21.45
N TRP A 114 32.60 -3.62 -22.53
CA TRP A 114 33.11 -2.93 -23.71
C TRP A 114 33.54 -1.50 -23.39
N TRP A 115 32.74 -0.78 -22.59
CA TRP A 115 33.04 0.57 -22.17
C TRP A 115 34.31 0.63 -21.32
N SER A 116 34.47 -0.26 -20.35
CA SER A 116 35.70 -0.35 -19.54
C SER A 116 36.94 -0.54 -20.42
N TRP A 117 36.88 -1.49 -21.35
CA TRP A 117 37.99 -1.73 -22.29
C TRP A 117 38.29 -0.50 -23.15
N PHE A 118 37.25 0.18 -23.65
CA PHE A 118 37.40 1.37 -24.47
C PHE A 118 38.00 2.55 -23.70
N THR A 119 37.57 2.75 -22.45
CA THR A 119 38.13 3.81 -21.60
C THR A 119 39.58 3.52 -21.19
N ASP A 120 39.91 2.26 -20.90
CA ASP A 120 41.28 1.86 -20.57
C ASP A 120 42.22 2.07 -21.77
N PHE A 121 41.77 1.74 -22.98
CA PHE A 121 42.53 2.02 -24.21
C PHE A 121 42.81 3.52 -24.38
N LEU A 122 41.78 4.37 -24.24
CA LEU A 122 41.93 5.82 -24.39
C LEU A 122 42.85 6.46 -23.34
N LEU A 123 42.81 5.99 -22.10
CA LEU A 123 43.68 6.52 -21.04
C LEU A 123 45.13 6.03 -21.15
N SER A 124 45.35 4.93 -21.87
CA SER A 124 46.68 4.36 -22.12
C SER A 124 47.44 4.95 -23.31
N VAL A 125 46.75 5.76 -24.16
CA VAL A 125 47.30 6.52 -25.29
C VAL A 125 47.70 7.92 -24.82
#